data_AF-A0A3S5DDH4-F1
#
_entry.id   AF-A0A3S5DDH4-F1
#
_cell.length_a   1.000
_cell.length_b   1.000
_cell.length_c   1.000
_cell.angle_alpha   90.00
_cell.angle_beta   90.00
_cell.angle_gamma   90.00
#
_symmetry.space_group_name_H-M   'P 1'
#
loop_
_entity.id
_entity.type
_entity.pdbx_description
1 polymer ?
#
loop_
_entity_poly.entity_id
_entity_poly.type
_entity_poly.pdbx_seq_one_letter_code
_entity_poly.pdbx_strand_id
1 'polypeptide(L)'
;MSNPFCSYSDKFCSRDNSYKEAGSVDGSDMFHGPASLFGGVEYQTPWQPLRLKLEYEGNNYQQDFAGKLEQKSKFNVGAIYRVTDWADVNLSYERGNTFMFGVTLRTNFNDLRPAYHDNSRPQYRPQPQDAILQHSVVANQLTLLKYNAGLADPKIQVKGDTLYVTGEQVKYRDSREGIVRANRIVNERSAGGDPHDPRDGKPP
;
A
#
# COMPACT_ATOMS: atom_id res chain seq x y z
N MET A 1 24.57 36.65 3.33
CA MET A 1 24.21 38.01 3.81
C MET A 1 24.67 38.12 5.26
N SER A 2 24.61 39.30 5.89
CA SER A 2 24.86 39.40 7.33
C SER A 2 23.73 38.68 8.08
N ASN A 3 24.07 37.94 9.14
CA ASN A 3 23.08 37.23 9.95
C ASN A 3 22.19 38.25 10.66
N PRO A 4 20.84 38.17 10.61
CA PRO A 4 19.98 39.10 11.32
C PRO A 4 20.26 39.16 12.84
N PHE A 5 20.74 38.07 13.43
CA PHE A 5 21.13 38.01 14.85
C PHE A 5 22.41 38.81 15.18
N CYS A 6 23.18 39.24 14.17
CA CYS A 6 24.26 40.22 14.34
C CYS A 6 23.78 41.52 14.97
N SER A 7 22.56 41.95 14.66
CA SER A 7 21.99 43.19 15.21
C SER A 7 21.76 43.11 16.71
N TYR A 8 21.66 41.90 17.27
CA TYR A 8 21.47 41.66 18.70
C TYR A 8 22.80 41.44 19.42
N SER A 9 23.76 40.75 18.80
CA SER A 9 25.12 40.61 19.31
C SER A 9 26.11 40.24 18.21
N ASP A 10 27.28 40.88 18.23
CA ASP A 10 28.38 40.64 17.28
C ASP A 10 28.86 39.19 17.28
N LYS A 11 28.62 38.44 18.37
CA LYS A 11 28.97 37.01 18.47
C LYS A 11 28.29 36.20 17.36
N PHE A 12 27.04 36.50 17.03
CA PHE A 12 26.29 35.78 15.98
C PHE A 12 26.81 36.02 14.56
N CYS A 13 27.70 37.00 14.36
CA CYS A 13 28.23 37.33 13.03
C CYS A 13 29.33 36.39 12.55
N SER A 14 30.12 35.86 13.49
CA SER A 14 31.25 34.98 13.19
C SER A 14 31.03 33.65 13.88
N ARG A 15 31.14 32.57 13.11
CA ARG A 15 31.20 31.24 13.70
C ARG A 15 32.61 31.03 14.23
N ASP A 16 32.75 30.70 15.51
CA ASP A 16 34.04 30.30 16.06
C ASP A 16 34.38 28.92 15.48
N ASN A 17 35.50 28.84 14.77
CA ASN A 17 36.00 27.58 14.20
C ASN A 17 37.07 26.96 15.10
N SER A 18 37.21 27.40 16.36
CA SER A 18 38.10 26.74 17.31
C SER A 18 37.57 25.33 17.60
N TYR A 19 38.34 24.33 17.17
CA TYR A 19 38.01 22.92 17.37
C TYR A 19 37.93 22.63 18.88
N LYS A 20 36.71 22.56 19.42
CA LYS A 20 36.49 21.89 20.71
C LYS A 20 36.38 20.39 20.49
N GLU A 21 36.83 19.65 21.48
CA GLU A 21 37.03 18.20 21.45
C GLU A 21 35.86 17.43 20.81
N ALA A 22 36.18 16.46 19.96
CA ALA A 22 35.22 15.59 19.31
C ALA A 22 34.37 14.85 20.35
N GLY A 23 33.05 15.08 20.32
CA GLY A 23 32.10 14.49 21.27
C GLY A 23 31.41 15.49 22.20
N SER A 24 31.76 16.78 22.14
CA SER A 24 31.00 17.84 22.82
C SER A 24 29.86 18.35 21.93
N VAL A 25 28.63 18.36 22.46
CA VAL A 25 27.49 19.04 21.82
C VAL A 25 27.56 20.50 22.24
N ASP A 26 28.26 21.32 21.45
CA ASP A 26 28.34 22.75 21.73
C ASP A 26 27.12 23.49 21.14
N GLY A 27 26.14 23.78 21.99
CA GLY A 27 24.97 24.58 21.61
C GLY A 27 25.29 26.05 21.37
N SER A 28 26.49 26.53 21.73
CA SER A 28 26.87 27.94 21.62
C SER A 28 27.18 28.40 20.19
N ASP A 29 27.40 27.46 19.26
CA ASP A 29 27.62 27.76 17.83
C ASP A 29 26.33 27.78 16.99
N MET A 30 25.18 27.46 17.60
CA MET A 30 23.90 27.46 16.89
C MET A 30 23.56 28.89 16.44
N PHE A 31 23.11 29.02 15.19
CA PHE A 31 22.71 30.30 14.56
C PHE A 31 23.83 31.34 14.41
N HIS A 32 25.10 30.95 14.49
CA HIS A 32 26.27 31.83 14.27
C HIS A 32 26.79 31.72 12.83
N GLY A 33 27.19 32.85 12.24
CA GLY A 33 27.77 32.92 10.89
C GLY A 33 26.79 33.34 9.79
N PRO A 34 27.22 33.35 8.51
CA PRO A 34 26.48 33.95 7.41
C PRO A 34 25.11 33.28 7.18
N ALA A 35 24.03 34.06 7.24
CA ALA A 35 22.70 33.57 6.91
C ALA A 35 22.43 33.63 5.39
N SER A 36 21.69 32.64 4.88
CA SER A 36 21.12 32.63 3.53
C SER A 36 19.61 32.78 3.59
N LEU A 37 19.07 33.66 2.75
CA LEU A 37 17.63 33.81 2.57
C LEU A 37 17.18 32.84 1.47
N PHE A 38 16.13 32.08 1.71
CA PHE A 38 15.46 31.28 0.69
C PHE A 38 13.97 31.63 0.66
N GLY A 39 13.37 31.56 -0.51
CA GLY A 39 11.95 31.80 -0.68
C GLY A 39 11.48 31.35 -2.04
N GLY A 40 10.21 31.01 -2.16
CA GLY A 40 9.64 30.56 -3.43
C GLY A 40 8.15 30.82 -3.54
N VAL A 41 7.66 30.80 -4.77
CA VAL A 41 6.25 30.94 -5.12
C VAL A 41 5.87 29.73 -5.98
N GLU A 42 4.77 29.08 -5.62
CA GLU A 42 4.12 28.08 -6.45
C GLU A 42 2.83 28.68 -7.03
N TYR A 43 2.66 28.55 -8.35
CA TYR A 43 1.48 29.00 -9.06
C TYR A 43 0.79 27.83 -9.76
N GLN A 44 -0.45 27.58 -9.35
CA GLN A 44 -1.35 26.64 -10.02
C GLN A 44 -2.02 27.35 -11.19
N THR A 45 -1.78 26.90 -12.42
CA THR A 45 -2.40 27.53 -13.58
C THR A 45 -3.90 27.22 -13.63
N PRO A 46 -4.74 28.16 -14.13
CA PRO A 46 -6.17 27.92 -14.33
C PRO A 46 -6.45 26.78 -15.30
N TRP A 47 -5.53 26.52 -16.23
CA TRP A 47 -5.49 25.30 -17.04
C TRP A 47 -4.83 24.19 -16.21
N GLN A 48 -5.63 23.38 -15.53
CA GLN A 48 -5.16 22.09 -15.01
C GLN A 48 -4.70 21.28 -16.24
N PRO A 49 -3.42 20.87 -16.31
CA PRO A 49 -2.72 20.13 -15.26
C PRO A 49 -1.34 20.71 -14.85
N LEU A 50 -1.02 21.97 -15.21
CA LEU A 50 0.32 22.54 -15.02
C LEU A 50 0.45 23.30 -13.68
N ARG A 51 1.59 23.14 -13.02
CA ARG A 51 2.02 23.94 -11.86
C ARG A 51 3.40 24.49 -12.13
N LEU A 52 3.60 25.76 -11.79
CA LEU A 52 4.88 26.44 -11.93
C LEU A 52 5.45 26.73 -10.55
N LYS A 53 6.76 26.55 -10.40
CA LYS A 53 7.52 26.82 -9.18
C LYS A 53 8.65 27.77 -9.52
N LEU A 54 8.80 28.79 -8.70
CA LEU A 54 9.94 29.69 -8.75
C LEU A 54 10.53 29.77 -7.35
N GLU A 55 11.80 29.45 -7.22
CA GLU A 55 12.53 29.51 -5.96
C GLU A 55 13.74 30.41 -6.14
N TYR A 56 14.01 31.23 -5.13
CA TYR A 56 15.20 32.04 -5.00
C TYR A 56 16.02 31.52 -3.83
N GLU A 57 17.26 31.16 -4.11
CA GLU A 57 18.19 30.61 -3.15
C GLU A 57 19.38 31.57 -2.96
N GLY A 58 19.49 32.14 -1.75
CA GLY A 58 20.54 33.08 -1.39
C GLY A 58 21.86 32.41 -0.98
N ASN A 59 21.97 31.09 -1.07
CA ASN A 59 23.16 30.36 -0.65
C ASN A 59 24.31 30.56 -1.65
N ASN A 60 25.53 30.74 -1.16
CA ASN A 60 26.73 30.86 -1.99
C ASN A 60 27.60 29.64 -1.76
N TYR A 61 27.45 28.62 -2.61
CA TYR A 61 28.18 27.34 -2.51
C TYR A 61 29.69 27.46 -2.83
N GLN A 62 30.20 28.67 -3.09
CA GLN A 62 31.61 28.89 -3.42
C GLN A 62 32.60 28.56 -2.29
N GLN A 63 32.12 28.37 -1.06
CA GLN A 63 32.95 28.08 0.11
C GLN A 63 32.70 26.70 0.74
N ASP A 64 31.89 25.84 0.11
CA ASP A 64 31.58 24.53 0.66
C ASP A 64 32.68 23.50 0.35
N PHE A 65 32.96 22.60 1.31
CA PHE A 65 34.11 21.69 1.28
C PHE A 65 34.01 20.62 0.16
N ALA A 66 32.85 20.51 -0.49
CA ALA A 66 32.53 19.52 -1.53
C ALA A 66 32.96 19.92 -2.96
N GLY A 67 33.72 21.01 -3.12
CA GLY A 67 34.20 21.50 -4.41
C GLY A 67 33.30 22.56 -5.03
N LYS A 68 33.86 23.35 -5.96
CA LYS A 68 33.16 24.49 -6.58
C LYS A 68 32.00 23.99 -7.46
N LEU A 69 30.79 23.99 -6.91
CA LEU A 69 29.58 23.85 -7.70
C LEU A 69 29.36 25.15 -8.49
N GLU A 70 29.50 25.10 -9.82
CA GLU A 70 29.25 26.25 -10.67
C GLU A 70 27.76 26.62 -10.61
N GLN A 71 27.47 27.76 -9.99
CA GLN A 71 26.14 28.35 -9.92
C GLN A 71 26.12 29.64 -10.74
N LYS A 72 25.40 29.63 -11.86
CA LYS A 72 25.24 30.78 -12.76
C LYS A 72 24.05 31.66 -12.38
N SER A 73 23.07 31.09 -11.68
CA SER A 73 21.86 31.80 -11.21
C SER A 73 21.46 31.36 -9.80
N LYS A 74 20.86 32.28 -9.05
CA LYS A 74 20.24 32.05 -7.73
C LYS A 74 18.76 31.69 -7.82
N PHE A 75 18.23 31.59 -9.04
CA PHE A 75 16.84 31.24 -9.30
C PHE A 75 16.76 29.79 -9.80
N ASN A 76 15.85 29.04 -9.21
CA ASN A 76 15.45 27.71 -9.66
C ASN A 76 14.00 27.80 -10.17
N VAL A 77 13.74 27.24 -11.34
CA VAL A 77 12.41 27.26 -11.96
C VAL A 77 11.97 25.83 -12.19
N GLY A 78 10.75 25.49 -11.80
CA GLY A 78 10.18 24.16 -11.97
C GLY A 78 8.80 24.21 -12.64
N ALA A 79 8.50 23.17 -13.40
CA ALA A 79 7.20 22.92 -13.98
C ALA A 79 6.78 21.48 -13.65
N ILE A 80 5.56 21.32 -13.15
CA ILE A 80 4.96 20.01 -12.86
C ILE A 80 3.72 19.88 -13.72
N TYR A 81 3.70 18.87 -14.58
CA TYR A 81 2.58 18.56 -15.45
C TYR A 81 1.93 17.25 -15.05
N ARG A 82 0.65 17.30 -14.68
CA ARG A 82 -0.14 16.10 -14.38
C ARG A 82 -0.61 15.44 -15.67
N VAL A 83 0.01 14.32 -16.03
CA VAL A 83 -0.32 13.58 -17.26
C VAL A 83 -1.61 12.78 -17.06
N THR A 84 -1.76 12.16 -15.89
CA THR A 84 -2.96 11.41 -15.49
C THR A 84 -3.18 11.52 -13.98
N ASP A 85 -4.30 11.04 -13.47
CA ASP A 85 -4.56 11.01 -12.02
C ASP A 85 -3.50 10.22 -11.24
N TRP A 86 -2.86 9.25 -11.89
CA TRP A 86 -1.81 8.40 -11.32
C TRP A 86 -0.38 8.81 -11.67
N ALA A 87 -0.16 9.79 -12.56
CA ALA A 87 1.19 10.18 -13.01
C ALA A 87 1.38 11.70 -13.17
N ASP A 88 2.44 12.22 -12.57
CA ASP A 88 2.94 13.57 -12.80
C ASP A 88 4.36 13.51 -13.40
N VAL A 89 4.66 14.49 -14.28
CA VAL A 89 5.98 14.71 -14.85
C VAL A 89 6.52 16.05 -14.35
N ASN A 90 7.77 16.07 -13.90
CA ASN A 90 8.44 17.23 -13.35
C ASN A 90 9.63 17.60 -14.23
N LEU A 91 9.77 18.88 -14.55
CA LEU A 91 10.93 19.46 -15.23
C LEU A 91 11.37 20.70 -14.45
N SER A 92 12.62 20.74 -14.00
CA SER A 92 13.18 21.93 -13.35
C SER A 92 14.51 22.34 -13.97
N TYR A 93 14.81 23.62 -13.83
CA TYR A 93 16.05 24.26 -14.20
C TYR A 93 16.63 24.95 -12.97
N GLU A 94 17.75 24.44 -12.50
CA GLU A 94 18.39 24.82 -11.25
C GLU A 94 19.76 25.45 -11.50
N ARG A 95 20.15 26.34 -10.58
CA ARG A 95 21.49 26.96 -10.51
C ARG A 95 21.94 27.66 -11.81
N GLY A 96 21.02 27.90 -12.76
CA GLY A 96 21.32 28.51 -14.06
C GLY A 96 22.13 27.62 -15.01
N ASN A 97 22.20 26.30 -14.79
CA ASN A 97 22.91 25.38 -15.66
C ASN A 97 22.46 23.92 -15.58
N THR A 98 21.66 23.55 -14.58
CA THR A 98 21.28 22.15 -14.35
C THR A 98 19.82 21.95 -14.72
N PHE A 99 19.53 20.99 -15.59
CA PHE A 99 18.16 20.53 -15.80
C PHE A 99 17.90 19.27 -14.98
N MET A 100 16.73 19.17 -14.36
CA MET A 100 16.26 17.94 -13.72
C MET A 100 14.93 17.52 -14.31
N PHE A 101 14.79 16.22 -14.47
CA PHE A 101 13.57 15.59 -14.94
C PHE A 101 13.18 14.49 -13.95
N GLY A 102 11.89 14.38 -13.65
CA GLY A 102 11.38 13.37 -12.73
C GLY A 102 9.96 12.94 -13.06
N VAL A 103 9.60 11.74 -12.62
CA VAL A 103 8.25 11.20 -12.76
C VAL A 103 7.76 10.78 -11.38
N THR A 104 6.52 11.12 -11.07
CA THR A 104 5.87 10.73 -9.81
C THR A 104 4.67 9.86 -10.13
N LEU A 105 4.70 8.62 -9.63
CA LEU A 105 3.61 7.66 -9.79
C LEU A 105 2.83 7.54 -8.47
N ARG A 106 1.51 7.64 -8.54
CA ARG A 106 0.58 7.45 -7.42
C ARG A 106 -0.18 6.15 -7.61
N THR A 107 -0.16 5.29 -6.59
CA THR A 107 -0.98 4.07 -6.55
C THR A 107 -1.81 4.03 -5.27
N ASN A 108 -3.04 3.51 -5.37
CA ASN A 108 -3.91 3.27 -4.22
C ASN A 108 -3.88 1.78 -3.88
N PHE A 109 -3.28 1.43 -2.75
CA PHE A 109 -3.17 0.05 -2.28
C PHE A 109 -4.48 -0.56 -1.78
N ASN A 110 -5.55 0.23 -1.63
CA ASN A 110 -6.86 -0.31 -1.26
C ASN A 110 -7.52 -1.10 -2.39
N ASP A 111 -7.26 -0.74 -3.65
CA ASP A 111 -7.85 -1.38 -4.84
C ASP A 111 -6.94 -2.42 -5.49
N LEU A 112 -5.71 -2.57 -4.97
CA LEU A 112 -4.79 -3.64 -5.38
C LEU A 112 -5.33 -4.98 -4.88
N ARG A 113 -6.11 -5.64 -5.75
CA ARG A 113 -6.56 -7.01 -5.52
C ARG A 113 -5.42 -7.95 -5.93
N PRO A 114 -4.93 -8.82 -5.02
CA PRO A 114 -4.09 -9.92 -5.46
C PRO A 114 -4.84 -10.70 -6.54
N ALA A 115 -4.23 -10.83 -7.72
CA ALA A 115 -4.72 -11.69 -8.78
C ALA A 115 -4.46 -13.15 -8.35
N TYR A 116 -5.20 -13.63 -7.36
CA TYR A 116 -5.27 -15.04 -7.12
C TYR A 116 -5.92 -15.66 -8.35
N HIS A 117 -5.17 -16.52 -9.05
CA HIS A 117 -5.76 -17.51 -9.94
C HIS A 117 -6.62 -18.44 -9.07
N ASP A 118 -7.82 -17.97 -8.77
CA ASP A 118 -8.74 -18.70 -7.94
C ASP A 118 -9.38 -19.80 -8.78
N ASN A 119 -9.52 -20.97 -8.18
CA ASN A 119 -10.25 -22.06 -8.80
C ASN A 119 -11.67 -21.57 -9.04
N SER A 120 -12.24 -21.92 -10.19
CA SER A 120 -13.63 -21.64 -10.49
C SER A 120 -14.52 -22.10 -9.33
N ARG A 121 -15.56 -21.32 -9.04
CA ARG A 121 -16.55 -21.71 -8.03
C ARG A 121 -17.09 -23.09 -8.41
N PRO A 122 -17.18 -24.05 -7.46
CA PRO A 122 -17.77 -25.35 -7.72
C PRO A 122 -19.17 -25.13 -8.30
N GLN A 123 -19.47 -25.85 -9.39
CA GLN A 123 -20.81 -25.85 -9.95
C GLN A 123 -21.68 -26.73 -9.07
N TYR A 124 -22.86 -26.24 -8.70
CA TYR A 124 -23.82 -27.03 -7.96
C TYR A 124 -24.40 -28.12 -8.88
N ARG A 125 -24.01 -29.37 -8.65
CA ARG A 125 -24.52 -30.55 -9.38
C ARG A 125 -24.91 -31.63 -8.37
N PRO A 126 -26.15 -31.59 -7.85
CA PRO A 126 -26.58 -32.56 -6.84
C PRO A 126 -26.46 -33.98 -7.40
N GLN A 127 -25.68 -34.82 -6.73
CA GLN A 127 -25.63 -36.26 -6.98
C GLN A 127 -26.34 -36.99 -5.85
N PRO A 128 -27.13 -38.06 -6.14
CA PRO A 128 -27.67 -38.92 -5.10
C PRO A 128 -26.53 -39.53 -4.30
N GLN A 129 -26.57 -39.40 -2.99
CA GLN A 129 -25.59 -39.98 -2.09
C GLN A 129 -26.33 -41.00 -1.22
N ASP A 130 -25.80 -42.22 -1.15
CA ASP A 130 -26.33 -43.24 -0.24
C ASP A 130 -26.28 -42.73 1.20
N ALA A 131 -27.19 -43.24 2.06
CA ALA A 131 -27.28 -42.87 3.48
C ALA A 131 -25.97 -43.06 4.27
N ILE A 132 -25.01 -43.81 3.71
CA ILE A 132 -23.66 -43.96 4.27
C ILE A 132 -22.73 -42.90 3.66
N LEU A 133 -22.20 -42.03 4.52
CA LEU A 133 -21.09 -41.15 4.17
C LEU A 133 -19.87 -41.98 3.76
N GLN A 134 -19.62 -42.05 2.46
CA GLN A 134 -18.43 -42.73 1.95
C GLN A 134 -17.17 -41.91 2.30
N HIS A 135 -16.17 -42.54 2.92
CA HIS A 135 -14.92 -41.89 3.34
C HIS A 135 -14.22 -41.13 2.20
N SER A 136 -14.30 -41.66 0.97
CA SER A 136 -13.76 -41.03 -0.24
C SER A 136 -14.46 -39.71 -0.59
N VAL A 137 -15.77 -39.62 -0.35
CA VAL A 137 -16.58 -38.43 -0.60
C VAL A 137 -16.25 -37.34 0.41
N VAL A 138 -16.17 -37.68 1.70
CA VAL A 138 -15.80 -36.74 2.76
C VAL A 138 -14.38 -36.21 2.55
N ALA A 139 -13.42 -37.07 2.17
CA ALA A 139 -12.05 -36.65 1.89
C ALA A 139 -11.96 -35.66 0.71
N ASN A 140 -12.75 -35.87 -0.35
CA ASN A 140 -12.81 -34.94 -1.48
C ASN A 140 -13.46 -33.60 -1.07
N GLN A 141 -14.55 -33.63 -0.30
CA GLN A 141 -15.19 -32.43 0.23
C GLN A 141 -14.24 -31.62 1.12
N LEU A 142 -13.49 -32.26 2.01
CA LEU A 142 -12.47 -31.60 2.83
C LEU A 142 -11.37 -30.95 1.98
N THR A 143 -10.96 -31.61 0.89
CA THR A 143 -9.99 -31.08 -0.07
C THR A 143 -10.54 -29.82 -0.76
N LEU A 144 -11.78 -29.86 -1.23
CA LEU A 144 -12.44 -28.71 -1.85
C LEU A 144 -12.68 -27.58 -0.84
N LEU A 145 -13.03 -27.88 0.40
CA LEU A 145 -13.17 -26.89 1.46
C LEU A 145 -11.85 -26.17 1.73
N LYS A 146 -10.73 -26.92 1.71
CA LYS A 146 -9.39 -26.35 1.88
C LYS A 146 -8.97 -25.48 0.70
N TYR A 147 -8.97 -26.04 -0.51
CA TYR A 147 -8.36 -25.37 -1.67
C TYR A 147 -9.30 -24.43 -2.44
N ASN A 148 -10.62 -24.70 -2.39
CA ASN A 148 -11.63 -23.89 -3.08
C ASN A 148 -12.35 -22.92 -2.12
N ALA A 149 -12.88 -23.40 -1.00
CA ALA A 149 -13.53 -22.52 -0.01
C ALA A 149 -12.53 -21.76 0.89
N GLY A 150 -11.25 -22.14 0.86
CA GLY A 150 -10.19 -21.41 1.57
C GLY A 150 -10.21 -21.59 3.08
N LEU A 151 -10.74 -22.71 3.56
CA LEU A 151 -10.78 -23.03 4.99
C LEU A 151 -9.49 -23.74 5.41
N ALA A 152 -8.82 -23.25 6.44
CA ALA A 152 -7.76 -23.98 7.12
C ALA A 152 -8.38 -25.04 8.04
N ASP A 153 -7.77 -26.22 8.04
CA ASP A 153 -8.17 -27.41 8.79
C ASP A 153 -9.69 -27.65 8.81
N PRO A 154 -10.35 -27.77 7.63
CA PRO A 154 -11.78 -27.97 7.57
C PRO A 154 -12.16 -29.29 8.26
N LYS A 155 -13.29 -29.27 8.96
CA LYS A 155 -13.89 -30.46 9.59
C LYS A 155 -15.35 -30.53 9.20
N ILE A 156 -15.82 -31.76 8.97
CA ILE A 156 -17.22 -32.07 8.70
C ILE A 156 -17.69 -32.97 9.84
N GLN A 157 -18.79 -32.61 10.49
CA GLN A 157 -19.39 -33.36 11.60
C GLN A 157 -20.88 -33.50 11.37
N VAL A 158 -21.44 -34.69 11.59
CA VAL A 158 -22.89 -34.92 11.57
C VAL A 158 -23.37 -35.08 13.01
N LYS A 159 -24.42 -34.35 13.37
CA LYS A 159 -25.11 -34.51 14.64
C LYS A 159 -26.62 -34.52 14.38
N GLY A 160 -27.22 -35.70 14.47
CA GLY A 160 -28.63 -35.90 14.10
C GLY A 160 -28.83 -35.66 12.60
N ASP A 161 -29.77 -34.77 12.27
CA ASP A 161 -30.10 -34.31 10.92
C ASP A 161 -29.27 -33.10 10.46
N THR A 162 -28.34 -32.63 11.30
CA THR A 162 -27.57 -31.41 11.02
C THR A 162 -26.12 -31.72 10.69
N LEU A 163 -25.66 -31.20 9.54
CA LEU A 163 -24.28 -31.26 9.08
C LEU A 163 -23.55 -29.95 9.42
N TYR A 164 -22.49 -30.06 10.22
CA TYR A 164 -21.63 -28.95 10.61
C TYR A 164 -20.34 -28.96 9.81
N VAL A 165 -20.00 -27.81 9.24
CA VAL A 165 -18.71 -27.56 8.60
C VAL A 165 -18.00 -26.42 9.31
N THR A 166 -16.80 -26.71 9.82
CA THR A 166 -16.00 -25.74 10.58
C THR A 166 -14.60 -25.62 9.98
N GLY A 167 -14.00 -24.43 10.05
CA GLY A 167 -12.63 -24.15 9.62
C GLY A 167 -12.36 -22.65 9.65
N GLU A 168 -11.10 -22.25 9.68
CA GLU A 168 -10.72 -20.84 9.68
C GLU A 168 -10.64 -20.30 8.24
N GLN A 169 -11.24 -19.14 7.95
CA GLN A 169 -11.16 -18.53 6.62
C GLN A 169 -9.81 -17.83 6.43
N VAL A 170 -8.96 -18.38 5.55
CA VAL A 170 -7.60 -17.87 5.34
C VAL A 170 -7.34 -17.35 3.93
N LYS A 171 -8.24 -17.59 2.97
CA LYS A 171 -8.01 -17.25 1.55
C LYS A 171 -8.70 -15.96 1.12
N TYR A 172 -9.94 -15.76 1.54
CA TYR A 172 -10.77 -14.64 1.10
C TYR A 172 -10.85 -13.56 2.17
N ARG A 173 -10.54 -12.31 1.79
CA ARG A 173 -10.71 -11.12 2.65
C ARG A 173 -12.18 -10.91 3.06
N ASP A 174 -13.11 -11.22 2.16
CA ASP A 174 -14.55 -11.29 2.46
C ASP A 174 -14.93 -12.75 2.75
N SER A 175 -15.22 -13.05 4.01
CA SER A 175 -15.53 -14.41 4.46
C SER A 175 -16.79 -14.99 3.82
N ARG A 176 -17.70 -14.14 3.30
CA ARG A 176 -18.92 -14.58 2.62
C ARG A 176 -18.63 -15.40 1.36
N GLU A 177 -17.54 -15.08 0.64
CA GLU A 177 -17.14 -15.83 -0.55
C GLU A 177 -16.77 -17.29 -0.20
N GLY A 178 -16.02 -17.48 0.89
CA GLY A 178 -15.67 -18.80 1.40
C GLY A 178 -16.89 -19.59 1.84
N ILE A 179 -17.83 -18.95 2.54
CA ILE A 179 -19.09 -19.57 2.98
C ILE A 179 -19.94 -20.04 1.80
N VAL A 180 -20.10 -19.21 0.77
CA VAL A 180 -20.88 -19.59 -0.43
C VAL A 180 -20.28 -20.81 -1.13
N ARG A 181 -18.95 -20.88 -1.22
CA ARG A 181 -18.25 -22.02 -1.82
C ARG A 181 -18.40 -23.28 -0.96
N ALA A 182 -18.25 -23.15 0.35
CA ALA A 182 -18.42 -24.26 1.29
C ALA A 182 -19.82 -24.87 1.18
N ASN A 183 -20.87 -24.04 1.17
CA ASN A 183 -22.25 -24.48 0.99
C ASN A 183 -22.46 -25.26 -0.31
N ARG A 184 -21.82 -24.84 -1.41
CA ARG A 184 -21.92 -25.56 -2.69
C ARG A 184 -21.24 -26.92 -2.64
N ILE A 185 -20.03 -27.00 -2.08
CA ILE A 185 -19.25 -28.25 -1.96
C ILE A 185 -19.99 -29.29 -1.13
N VAL A 186 -20.61 -28.84 -0.04
CA VAL A 186 -21.32 -29.70 0.89
C VAL A 186 -22.66 -30.14 0.31
N ASN A 187 -23.40 -29.21 -0.31
CA ASN A 187 -24.72 -29.51 -0.87
C ASN A 187 -24.68 -30.25 -2.21
N GLU A 188 -23.54 -30.30 -2.90
CA GLU A 188 -23.37 -31.04 -4.15
C GLU A 188 -23.68 -32.54 -4.00
N ARG A 189 -23.61 -33.10 -2.78
CA ARG A 189 -23.78 -34.53 -2.54
C ARG A 189 -24.68 -34.86 -1.35
N SER A 190 -25.50 -33.93 -0.87
CA SER A 190 -26.40 -34.16 0.28
C SER A 190 -27.83 -34.52 -0.11
N ALA A 191 -28.14 -34.67 -1.41
CA ALA A 191 -29.49 -35.00 -1.89
C ALA A 191 -29.71 -36.52 -1.96
N GLY A 192 -29.68 -37.20 -0.81
CA GLY A 192 -30.09 -38.60 -0.67
C GLY A 192 -31.12 -38.70 0.45
N GLY A 193 -32.40 -38.83 0.09
CA GLY A 193 -33.46 -39.12 1.05
C GLY A 193 -33.26 -40.51 1.69
N ASP A 194 -33.60 -40.61 2.97
CA ASP A 194 -33.51 -41.82 3.78
C ASP A 194 -34.38 -42.96 3.21
N PRO A 195 -33.82 -44.14 2.87
CA PRO A 195 -34.60 -45.31 2.46
C PRO A 195 -35.36 -46.01 3.61
N HIS A 196 -35.20 -45.55 4.86
CA HIS A 196 -35.75 -46.17 6.06
C HIS A 196 -36.73 -45.29 6.84
N ASP A 197 -37.62 -44.56 6.16
CA ASP A 197 -38.84 -44.04 6.79
C ASP A 197 -39.85 -45.20 7.02
N PRO A 198 -40.19 -45.57 8.26
CA PRO A 198 -41.13 -46.66 8.53
C PRO A 198 -42.60 -46.32 8.19
N ARG A 199 -42.89 -45.12 7.67
CA ARG A 199 -44.26 -44.67 7.38
C ARG A 199 -44.85 -45.22 6.08
N ASP A 200 -44.10 -46.00 5.30
CA ASP A 200 -44.55 -46.58 4.02
C ASP A 200 -44.93 -48.08 4.10
N GLY A 201 -45.62 -48.50 5.16
CA GLY A 201 -46.38 -49.76 5.19
C GLY A 201 -47.75 -49.53 5.83
N LYS A 202 -48.90 -49.91 5.27
CA LYS A 202 -49.29 -50.98 4.33
C LYS A 202 -50.72 -50.66 3.80
N PRO A 203 -51.25 -51.39 2.79
CA PRO A 203 -52.57 -51.21 2.18
C PRO A 203 -53.68 -51.88 3.01
N PRO A 204 -54.96 -51.66 2.69
CA PRO A 204 -55.64 -52.42 1.63
C PRO A 204 -56.10 -51.60 0.42
#